data_AF-X1E296-F1
#
_entry.id   AF-X1E296-F1
#
_cell.length_a   1.000
_cell.length_b   1.000
_cell.length_c   1.000
_cell.angle_alpha   90.00
_cell.angle_beta   90.00
_cell.angle_gamma   90.00
#
_symmetry.space_group_name_H-M   'P 1'
#
loop_
_entity.id
_entity.type
_entity.pdbx_description
1 polymer ?
#
loop_
_entity_poly.entity_id
_entity_poly.type
_entity_poly.pdbx_seq_one_letter_code
_entity_poly.pdbx_strand_id
1 'polypeptide(L)' 'ITENNTIYLNGKLIDPLKLTESVAAEIKDEPEKIVILEADKNVLHGKVIRVMDLLKKGGAERIAIATQPTEKK' A
#
# COMPACT_ATOMS: atom_id res chain seq x y z
N ILE A 1 2.13 -2.05 -4.97
CA ILE A 1 1.04 -2.14 -5.99
C ILE A 1 1.69 -2.38 -7.33
N THR A 2 1.33 -3.47 -8.00
CA THR A 2 1.83 -3.78 -9.34
C THR A 2 0.91 -3.22 -10.44
N GLU A 3 1.39 -3.22 -11.68
CA GLU A 3 0.61 -2.90 -12.88
C GLU A 3 -0.63 -3.80 -13.03
N ASN A 4 -0.53 -5.09 -12.66
CA ASN A 4 -1.60 -6.10 -12.73
C ASN A 4 -2.64 -5.98 -11.61
N ASN A 5 -2.74 -4.78 -11.07
CA ASN A 5 -3.65 -4.41 -10.02
C ASN A 5 -3.41 -5.08 -8.66
N THR A 6 -2.30 -5.81 -8.49
CA THR A 6 -2.02 -6.65 -7.32
C THR A 6 -1.49 -5.84 -6.15
N ILE A 7 -1.92 -6.19 -4.93
CA ILE A 7 -1.46 -5.56 -3.68
C ILE A 7 -0.71 -6.59 -2.85
N TYR A 8 0.46 -6.17 -2.38
CA TYR A 8 1.28 -6.94 -1.45
C TYR A 8 1.42 -6.14 -0.16
N LEU A 9 1.34 -6.83 0.97
CA LEU A 9 1.63 -6.28 2.30
C LEU A 9 2.75 -7.13 2.91
N ASN A 10 3.88 -6.51 3.25
CA ASN A 10 5.06 -7.21 3.78
C ASN A 10 5.48 -8.44 2.93
N GLY A 11 5.44 -8.29 1.59
CA GLY A 11 5.78 -9.36 0.64
C GLY A 11 4.70 -10.43 0.41
N LYS A 12 3.58 -10.38 1.14
CA LYS A 12 2.47 -11.34 0.98
C LYS A 12 1.40 -10.76 0.07
N LEU A 13 0.94 -11.56 -0.88
CA LEU A 13 -0.22 -11.22 -1.72
C LEU A 13 -1.46 -11.11 -0.83
N ILE A 14 -2.17 -9.99 -0.91
CA ILE A 14 -3.41 -9.80 -0.16
C ILE A 14 -4.57 -9.40 -1.07
N ASP A 15 -5.78 -9.74 -0.62
CA ASP A 15 -7.01 -9.21 -1.20
C ASP A 15 -7.12 -7.72 -0.85
N PRO A 16 -7.33 -6.81 -1.82
CA PRO A 16 -7.59 -5.40 -1.58
C PRO A 16 -8.70 -5.13 -0.56
N LEU A 17 -9.72 -6.00 -0.48
CA LEU A 17 -10.82 -5.89 0.50
C LEU A 17 -10.35 -6.13 1.95
N LYS A 18 -9.26 -6.89 2.13
CA LYS A 18 -8.66 -7.19 3.44
C LYS A 18 -7.53 -6.26 3.82
N LEU A 19 -7.14 -5.33 2.94
CA LEU A 19 -6.02 -4.42 3.17
C LEU A 19 -6.21 -3.60 4.45
N THR A 20 -7.39 -2.99 4.63
CA THR A 20 -7.68 -2.14 5.79
C THR A 20 -7.53 -2.90 7.12
N GLU A 21 -8.11 -4.10 7.21
CA GLU A 21 -8.05 -4.93 8.42
C GLU A 21 -6.63 -5.43 8.68
N SER A 22 -5.90 -5.83 7.62
CA SER A 22 -4.52 -6.28 7.73
C SER A 22 -3.59 -5.16 8.20
N VAL A 23 -3.79 -3.94 7.70
CA VAL A 23 -3.02 -2.76 8.11
C VAL A 23 -3.34 -2.39 9.55
N ALA A 24 -4.61 -2.42 9.95
CA ALA A 24 -5.00 -2.17 11.34
C ALA A 24 -4.37 -3.17 12.31
N ALA A 25 -4.26 -4.45 11.93
CA ALA A 25 -3.58 -5.45 12.74
C ALA A 25 -2.06 -5.18 12.85
N GLU A 26 -1.40 -4.76 11.77
CA GLU A 26 0.05 -4.50 11.74
C GLU A 26 0.46 -3.21 12.48
N ILE A 27 -0.44 -2.22 12.53
CA ILE A 27 -0.16 -0.88 13.11
C ILE A 27 -0.69 -0.75 14.53
N LYS A 28 -1.54 -1.68 15.00
CA LYS A 28 -2.16 -1.63 16.33
C LYS A 28 -1.15 -1.40 17.47
N ASP A 29 0.01 -2.03 17.40
CA ASP A 29 1.04 -1.95 18.44
C ASP A 29 2.03 -0.78 18.20
N GLU A 30 2.07 -0.21 17.00
CA GLU A 30 2.99 0.86 16.59
C GLU A 30 2.30 1.87 15.65
N PRO A 31 1.45 2.78 16.16
CA PRO A 31 0.70 3.75 15.34
C PRO A 31 1.57 4.76 14.58
N GLU A 32 2.76 5.05 15.10
CA GLU A 32 3.71 5.99 14.47
C GLU A 32 4.50 5.37 13.30
N LYS A 33 4.30 4.07 13.03
CA LYS A 33 5.03 3.32 12.00
C LYS A 33 4.76 3.92 10.62
N ILE A 34 5.83 4.22 9.90
CA ILE A 34 5.74 4.73 8.52
C ILE A 34 5.37 3.56 7.60
N VAL A 35 4.23 3.66 6.94
CA VAL A 35 3.83 2.73 5.89
C VAL A 35 4.43 3.16 4.56
N ILE A 36 5.24 2.29 3.96
CA ILE A 36 5.83 2.53 2.65
C ILE A 36 4.90 1.94 1.58
N LEU A 37 4.27 2.80 0.79
CA LEU A 37 3.47 2.42 -0.36
C LEU A 37 4.36 2.39 -1.61
N GLU A 38 4.81 1.19 -1.97
CA GLU A 38 5.49 0.96 -3.24
C GLU A 38 4.47 0.85 -4.37
N ALA A 39 4.60 1.68 -5.40
CA ALA A 39 3.75 1.62 -6.59
C ALA A 39 4.60 1.56 -7.86
N ASP A 40 4.21 0.69 -8.78
CA ASP A 40 4.77 0.71 -10.13
C ASP A 40 4.42 2.06 -10.81
N LYS A 41 5.36 2.59 -11.60
CA LYS A 41 5.21 3.85 -12.34
C LYS A 41 3.97 3.87 -13.24
N ASN A 42 3.56 2.72 -13.76
CA ASN A 42 2.42 2.59 -14.66
C ASN A 42 1.08 2.48 -13.92
N VAL A 43 1.07 2.42 -12.58
CA VAL A 43 -0.16 2.41 -11.80
C VAL A 43 -0.86 3.76 -11.92
N LEU A 44 -2.16 3.70 -12.27
CA LEU A 44 -3.00 4.90 -12.36
C LEU A 44 -3.00 5.68 -11.04
N HIS A 45 -2.82 7.00 -11.13
CA HIS A 45 -2.78 7.88 -9.96
C HIS A 45 -4.00 7.72 -9.04
N GLY A 46 -5.22 7.65 -9.61
CA GLY A 46 -6.45 7.46 -8.84
C GLY A 46 -6.47 6.16 -8.02
N LYS A 47 -5.75 5.13 -8.47
CA LYS A 47 -5.60 3.89 -7.72
C LYS A 47 -4.67 4.05 -6.53
N VAL A 48 -3.56 4.76 -6.69
CA VAL A 48 -2.65 5.08 -5.59
C VAL A 48 -3.42 5.81 -4.49
N ILE A 49 -4.22 6.82 -4.86
CA ILE A 49 -5.07 7.55 -3.91
C ILE A 49 -6.07 6.63 -3.19
N ARG A 50 -6.74 5.73 -3.91
CA ARG A 50 -7.66 4.77 -3.29
C ARG A 50 -6.96 3.87 -2.27
N VAL A 51 -5.76 3.40 -2.58
CA VAL A 51 -4.98 2.58 -1.63
C VAL A 51 -4.53 3.41 -0.43
N MET A 52 -4.10 4.65 -0.62
CA MET A 52 -3.78 5.55 0.50
C MET A 52 -4.96 5.77 1.44
N ASP A 53 -6.17 5.92 0.90
CA ASP A 53 -7.39 6.02 1.73
C ASP A 53 -7.63 4.76 2.56
N LEU A 54 -7.43 3.56 1.97
CA LEU A 54 -7.53 2.30 2.69
C LEU A 54 -6.48 2.16 3.80
N LEU A 55 -5.24 2.59 3.53
CA LEU A 55 -4.17 2.60 4.54
C LEU A 55 -4.53 3.52 5.71
N LYS A 56 -5.01 4.74 5.43
CA LYS A 56 -5.46 5.70 6.46
C LYS A 56 -6.62 5.16 7.29
N LYS A 57 -7.60 4.52 6.64
CA LYS A 57 -8.72 3.85 7.34
C LYS A 57 -8.24 2.71 8.24
N GLY A 58 -7.12 2.08 7.89
CA GLY A 58 -6.46 1.08 8.71
C GLY A 58 -5.64 1.65 9.87
N GLY A 59 -5.62 2.97 10.08
CA GLY A 59 -4.87 3.62 11.17
C GLY A 59 -3.46 4.06 10.80
N ALA A 60 -3.05 3.97 9.54
CA ALA A 60 -1.75 4.49 9.12
C ALA A 60 -1.73 6.03 9.12
N GLU A 61 -0.98 6.61 10.05
CA GLU A 61 -0.83 8.08 10.15
C GLU A 61 0.24 8.62 9.20
N ARG A 62 1.33 7.87 9.02
CA ARG A 62 2.48 8.27 8.19
C ARG A 62 2.60 7.33 7.00
N ILE A 63 2.43 7.87 5.80
CA ILE A 63 2.53 7.11 4.55
C ILE A 63 3.59 7.76 3.68
N ALA A 64 4.62 7.00 3.30
CA ALA A 64 5.60 7.38 2.30
C ALA A 64 5.29 6.66 0.98
N ILE A 65 5.39 7.35 -0.16
CA ILE A 65 5.19 6.73 -1.47
C ILE A 65 6.56 6.53 -2.12
N ALA A 66 6.86 5.29 -2.47
CA ALA A 66 8.01 4.93 -3.28
C ALA A 66 7.52 4.48 -4.66
N THR A 67 8.18 4.91 -5.72
CA THR A 67 7.92 4.41 -7.07
C THR A 67 9.13 3.63 -7.55
N GLN A 68 8.91 2.44 -8.07
CA GLN A 68 9.98 1.66 -8.65
C GLN A 68 10.27 2.17 -10.07
N PRO A 69 11.54 2.35 -10.47
CA PRO A 69 11.86 2.60 -11.87
C PRO A 69 11.41 1.38 -12.68
N THR A 70 10.72 1.62 -13.80
CA THR A 70 10.33 0.55 -14.72
C THR A 70 11.59 -0.21 -15.14
N GLU A 71 11.80 -1.41 -14.63
CA GLU A 71 12.72 -2.37 -15.25
C GLU A 71 12.11 -2.70 -16.61
N LYS A 72 12.62 -2.03 -17.64
CA LYS A 72 12.49 -2.48 -19.03
C LYS A 72 13.28 -3.78 -19.12
N LYS A 73 12.59 -4.92 -19.04
CA LYS A 73 13.09 -6.15 -19.65
C LYS A 73 12.95 -6.08 -21.17
#